data_AF-W6TTJ3-F1
#
_entry.id   AF-W6TTJ3-F1
#
_cell.length_a   1.000
_cell.length_b   1.000
_cell.length_c   1.000
_cell.angle_alpha   90.00
_cell.angle_beta   90.00
_cell.angle_gamma   90.00
#
_symmetry.space_group_name_H-M   'P 1'
#
loop_
_entity.id
_entity.type
_entity.pdbx_description
1 polymer ?
#
loop_
_entity_poly.entity_id
_entity_poly.type
_entity_poly.pdbx_seq_one_letter_code
_entity_poly.pdbx_strand_id
1 'polypeptide(L)' 'MNLPKVITDLIEAQNSHDAGAYSSLFSENANVFDEGKNHIGRAAIRKWIENSNQQYQTTLKPIS' A
#
# COMPACT_ATOMS: atom_id res chain seq x y z
N MET A 1 16.32 -12.11 2.51
CA MET A 1 15.02 -12.72 2.83
C MET A 1 14.36 -13.16 1.55
N ASN A 2 13.70 -14.32 1.55
CA ASN A 2 12.92 -14.78 0.40
C ASN A 2 11.46 -14.35 0.62
N LEU A 3 11.16 -13.09 0.33
CA LEU A 3 9.80 -12.58 0.38
C LEU A 3 9.03 -13.02 -0.88
N PRO A 4 7.72 -13.34 -0.78
CA PRO A 4 6.88 -13.49 -1.95
C PRO A 4 6.92 -12.22 -2.81
N LYS A 5 6.91 -12.37 -4.14
CA LYS A 5 7.03 -11.24 -5.08
C LYS A 5 6.04 -10.10 -4.77
N VAL A 6 4.79 -10.42 -4.49
CA VAL A 6 3.76 -9.42 -4.18
C VAL A 6 4.09 -8.56 -2.96
N ILE A 7 4.79 -9.12 -1.96
CA ILE A 7 5.21 -8.39 -0.76
C ILE A 7 6.40 -7.48 -1.09
N THR A 8 7.35 -7.96 -1.89
CA THR A 8 8.46 -7.13 -2.37
C THR A 8 7.94 -5.95 -3.19
N ASP A 9 7.03 -6.18 -4.12
CA ASP A 9 6.45 -5.13 -4.97
C ASP A 9 5.66 -4.11 -4.12
N LEU A 10 4.97 -4.54 -3.05
CA LEU A 10 4.27 -3.65 -2.12
C LEU A 10 5.24 -2.73 -1.37
N ILE A 11 6.37 -3.28 -0.91
CA ILE A 11 7.41 -2.51 -0.20
C ILE A 11 8.06 -1.49 -1.13
N GLU A 12 8.35 -1.89 -2.37
CA GLU A 12 8.90 -0.99 -3.38
C GLU A 12 7.94 0.17 -3.68
N ALA A 13 6.66 -0.13 -3.93
CA ALA A 13 5.64 0.89 -4.18
C ALA A 13 5.43 1.84 -2.97
N GLN A 14 5.45 1.31 -1.75
CA GLN A 14 5.36 2.12 -0.54
C GLN A 14 6.56 3.07 -0.40
N ASN A 15 7.77 2.53 -0.57
CA ASN A 15 9.01 3.29 -0.39
C ASN A 15 9.27 4.31 -1.51
N SER A 16 8.69 4.10 -2.69
CA SER A 16 8.67 5.10 -3.78
C SER A 16 7.48 6.06 -3.70
N HIS A 17 6.60 5.89 -2.72
CA HIS A 17 5.34 6.61 -2.55
C HIS A 17 4.43 6.58 -3.81
N ASP A 18 4.51 5.50 -4.60
CA ASP A 18 3.71 5.32 -5.81
C ASP A 18 2.36 4.69 -5.47
N ALA A 19 1.35 5.54 -5.27
CA ALA A 19 -0.01 5.11 -4.98
C ALA A 19 -0.66 4.29 -6.10
N GLY A 20 -0.25 4.52 -7.35
CA GLY A 20 -0.74 3.77 -8.51
C GLY A 20 -0.25 2.33 -8.47
N ALA A 21 1.07 2.15 -8.35
CA ALA A 21 1.68 0.84 -8.18
C ALA A 21 1.15 0.13 -6.93
N TYR A 22 1.07 0.84 -5.79
CA TYR A 22 0.60 0.27 -4.53
C TYR A 22 -0.82 -0.27 -4.63
N SER A 23 -1.76 0.54 -5.13
CA SER A 23 -3.17 0.13 -5.25
C SER A 23 -3.40 -0.95 -6.32
N SER A 24 -2.52 -1.06 -7.31
CA SER A 24 -2.61 -2.10 -8.36
C SER A 24 -2.37 -3.52 -7.85
N LEU A 25 -1.67 -3.66 -6.71
CA LEU A 25 -1.37 -4.95 -6.09
C LEU A 25 -2.57 -5.58 -5.37
N PHE A 26 -3.66 -4.84 -5.23
CA PHE A 26 -4.90 -5.29 -4.60
C PHE A 26 -5.92 -5.78 -5.63
N SER A 27 -6.76 -6.73 -5.21
CA SER A 27 -7.92 -7.12 -6.00
C SER A 27 -8.92 -5.97 -6.14
N GLU A 28 -9.80 -6.04 -7.13
CA GLU A 28 -10.75 -4.97 -7.44
C GLU A 28 -11.63 -4.58 -6.24
N ASN A 29 -12.01 -5.57 -5.45
CA ASN A 29 -12.89 -5.46 -4.28
C ASN A 29 -12.15 -5.67 -2.95
N ALA A 30 -10.83 -5.46 -2.92
CA ALA A 30 -10.05 -5.62 -1.69
C ALA A 30 -10.54 -4.69 -0.57
N ASN A 31 -10.36 -5.11 0.67
CA ASN A 31 -10.63 -4.27 1.85
C ASN A 31 -9.34 -4.03 2.62
N VAL A 32 -8.93 -2.77 2.76
CA VAL A 32 -7.84 -2.36 3.64
C VAL A 32 -8.44 -1.66 4.86
N PHE A 33 -8.07 -2.13 6.05
CA PHE A 33 -8.45 -1.49 7.31
C PHE A 33 -7.26 -0.76 7.90
N ASP A 34 -7.37 0.56 8.02
CA ASP A 34 -6.34 1.42 8.60
C ASP A 34 -6.97 2.65 9.25
N GLU A 35 -6.32 3.22 10.26
CA GLU A 35 -6.81 4.40 11.00
C GLU A 35 -8.28 4.31 11.46
N GLY A 36 -8.75 3.10 11.79
CA GLY A 36 -10.14 2.84 12.20
C GLY A 36 -11.17 2.90 11.07
N LYS A 37 -10.74 2.91 9.80
CA LYS A 37 -11.59 3.01 8.60
C LYS A 37 -11.35 1.84 7.66
N ASN A 38 -12.40 1.44 6.92
CA ASN A 38 -12.28 0.49 5.82
C ASN A 38 -12.18 1.25 4.49
N HIS A 39 -11.22 0.85 3.66
CA HIS A 39 -10.98 1.34 2.31
C HIS A 39 -11.26 0.21 1.33
N ILE A 40 -12.47 0.21 0.77
CA ILE A 40 -12.98 -0.88 -0.06
C ILE A 40 -12.80 -0.55 -1.54
N GLY A 41 -12.06 -1.41 -2.22
CA GLY A 41 -11.74 -1.35 -3.64
C GLY A 41 -10.53 -0.50 -3.98
N ARG A 42 -9.91 -0.79 -5.13
CA ARG A 42 -8.63 -0.16 -5.55
C ARG A 42 -8.68 1.36 -5.53
N ALA A 43 -9.79 1.97 -5.95
CA ALA A 43 -9.93 3.43 -5.97
C ALA A 43 -9.90 4.04 -4.56
N ALA A 44 -10.55 3.40 -3.58
CA ALA A 44 -10.53 3.86 -2.18
C ALA A 44 -9.14 3.68 -1.55
N ILE A 45 -8.49 2.53 -1.83
CA ILE A 45 -7.13 2.22 -1.37
C ILE A 45 -6.13 3.23 -1.93
N ARG A 46 -6.23 3.55 -3.23
CA ARG A 46 -5.37 4.57 -3.86
C ARG A 46 -5.50 5.92 -3.17
N LYS A 47 -6.73 6.40 -2.96
CA LYS A 47 -6.96 7.69 -2.29
C LYS A 47 -6.43 7.69 -0.85
N TRP A 48 -6.59 6.58 -0.14
CA TRP A 48 -6.06 6.43 1.21
C TRP A 48 -4.53 6.53 1.21
N ILE A 49 -3.84 5.72 0.40
CA ILE A 49 -2.38 5.74 0.40
C ILE A 49 -1.79 7.06 -0.14
N GLU A 50 -2.46 7.75 -1.08
CA GLU A 50 -2.10 9.11 -1.49
C GLU A 50 -2.11 10.08 -0.29
N ASN A 51 -3.16 10.04 0.53
CA ASN A 51 -3.27 10.87 1.72
C ASN A 51 -2.22 10.50 2.78
N SER A 52 -2.00 9.20 3.01
CA SER A 52 -1.01 8.73 4.00
C SER A 52 0.42 9.07 3.57
N ASN A 53 0.74 8.97 2.28
CA ASN A 53 2.04 9.38 1.74
C ASN A 53 2.26 10.89 1.90
N GLN A 54 1.24 11.73 1.69
CA GLN A 54 1.36 13.17 1.91
C GLN A 54 1.61 13.53 3.38
N GLN A 55 0.99 12.81 4.31
CA GLN A 55 1.07 13.11 5.74
C GLN A 55 2.33 12.55 6.40
N TYR A 56 2.73 11.33 6.04
CA TYR A 56 3.68 10.57 6.85
C TYR A 56 4.95 10.15 6.11
N GLN A 57 4.88 9.96 4.78
CA GLN A 57 6.02 9.48 3.95
C GLN A 57 6.72 8.25 4.55
N THR A 58 5.94 7.26 4.98
CA THR A 58 6.48 6.08 5.66
C THR A 58 7.29 5.20 4.72
N THR A 59 8.34 4.59 5.27
CA THR A 59 9.13 3.58 4.58
C THR A 59 9.11 2.26 5.34
N LEU A 60 9.14 1.16 4.60
CA LEU A 60 9.14 -0.20 5.11
C LEU A 60 10.53 -0.81 4.93
N LYS A 61 11.06 -1.39 6.01
CA LYS A 61 12.28 -2.20 5.99
C LYS A 61 11.94 -3.62 6.45
N PRO A 62 12.12 -4.64 5.60
CA PRO A 62 12.00 -6.03 6.03
C PRO A 62 12.91 -6.34 7.22
N ILE A 63 12.39 -7.04 8.23
CA ILE A 63 13.17 -7.57 9.37
C ILE A 63 13.40 -9.09 9.20
N SER A 64 14.61 -9.55 9.51
CA SER A 64 15.07 -10.93 9.38
C SER A 64 14.60 -11.85 10.50
#